data_AF-A0A9P3CAD6-F1
#
_entry.id   AF-A0A9P3CAD6-F1
#
_cell.length_a   1.000
_cell.length_b   1.000
_cell.length_c   1.000
_cell.angle_alpha   90.00
_cell.angle_beta   90.00
_cell.angle_gamma   90.00
#
_symmetry.space_group_name_H-M   'P 1'
#
loop_
_entity.id
_entity.type
_entity.pdbx_description
1 polymer ?
#
loop_
_entity_poly.entity_id
_entity_poly.type
_entity_poly.pdbx_seq_one_letter_code
_entity_poly.pdbx_strand_id
1 'polypeptide(L)'
;MAVTFYGSQTKTETVAPLSYTDSPWRLFSFDILLFLRWSPYLINIFLPLWPWPSHCLDELYPSLANIHDIVLHTILVVAQSFFLISLPLLITFPFGSYIFYIGLFLALNKVVCTLLNGKIPEDGLKSTEDDHSAAWKRHDDESWIFLNGVAVGKHWLQSNIDRLSRTFHRPVVGVHNRTNGIIFDIIQCLIQRALLYSNANVRQCHMLIKKALYAPGIKKVVLILHSQGAIEGGMILDWLYDEVPHDLLKQLEVYTFGNAANHFNNPYRVHIPSVGAGSKLAPAQWQTRSKRAVAHIEHYANSKDFVSRWGVLHFTRKVTEDPRENRFMGRVFERPGRGHQLNQHYLDNMFPLDPTGRFVRGLADGDFMEMDVSVGGGTEVREGLDQSLDATSGSMEPEARILTSGPASVRTESQGQASRPKGNSGILEVDGFARTNGVPSKVKNLSRLWAYCNGNSPGEIL
;
A
#
# COMPACT_ATOMS: atom_id res chain seq x y z
N MET A 1 18.12 8.07 12.71
CA MET A 1 17.73 6.90 11.88
C MET A 1 17.00 7.43 10.67
N ALA A 2 17.26 6.90 9.48
CA ALA A 2 16.64 7.35 8.22
C ALA A 2 15.56 6.36 7.74
N VAL A 3 14.56 6.87 7.02
CA VAL A 3 13.58 6.07 6.29
C VAL A 3 14.12 5.80 4.90
N THR A 4 14.08 4.54 4.48
CA THR A 4 14.47 4.19 3.11
C THR A 4 13.28 4.39 2.19
N PHE A 5 13.43 5.26 1.20
CA PHE A 5 12.42 5.56 0.20
C PHE A 5 12.77 4.91 -1.11
N TYR A 6 11.84 4.12 -1.65
CA TYR A 6 11.95 3.60 -3.01
C TYR A 6 10.94 4.36 -3.88
N GLY A 7 11.45 5.03 -4.93
CA GLY A 7 10.58 5.51 -6.00
C GLY A 7 9.96 4.34 -6.76
N SER A 8 9.08 4.63 -7.72
CA SER A 8 8.52 3.57 -8.56
C SER A 8 9.64 2.96 -9.42
N GLN A 9 9.81 1.64 -9.35
CA GLN A 9 10.80 0.85 -10.08
C GLN A 9 12.28 1.28 -9.86
N THR A 10 12.87 0.94 -8.70
CA THR A 10 14.28 1.23 -8.37
C THR A 10 15.26 0.22 -8.96
N LYS A 11 16.45 0.67 -9.41
CA LYS A 11 17.51 -0.20 -9.94
C LYS A 11 18.45 -0.71 -8.83
N THR A 12 18.28 -1.93 -8.30
CA THR A 12 19.16 -2.44 -7.22
C THR A 12 19.70 -3.86 -7.41
N GLU A 13 18.87 -4.88 -7.67
CA GLU A 13 19.33 -6.27 -7.77
C GLU A 13 18.85 -6.94 -9.07
N THR A 14 19.73 -7.69 -9.71
CA THR A 14 19.58 -8.26 -11.07
C THR A 14 18.80 -9.57 -11.15
N VAL A 15 18.34 -10.13 -10.02
CA VAL A 15 17.56 -11.38 -10.04
C VAL A 15 16.06 -11.06 -10.07
N ALA A 16 15.49 -11.09 -11.27
CA ALA A 16 14.06 -10.94 -11.49
C ALA A 16 13.26 -11.94 -10.63
N PRO A 17 12.20 -11.51 -9.91
CA PRO A 17 11.21 -12.44 -9.39
C PRO A 17 10.47 -13.09 -10.59
N LEU A 18 9.87 -14.27 -10.38
CA LEU A 18 9.01 -14.89 -11.40
C LEU A 18 7.95 -13.89 -11.87
N SER A 19 7.62 -13.92 -13.16
CA SER A 19 6.52 -13.10 -13.67
C SER A 19 5.22 -13.57 -13.02
N TYR A 20 4.35 -12.66 -12.61
CA TYR A 20 3.04 -13.03 -12.08
C TYR A 20 2.15 -13.78 -13.11
N THR A 21 2.55 -13.80 -14.39
CA THR A 21 1.92 -14.59 -15.47
C THR A 21 2.57 -15.96 -15.68
N ASP A 22 3.59 -16.32 -14.88
CA ASP A 22 4.20 -17.65 -14.94
C ASP A 22 3.21 -18.75 -14.54
N SER A 23 3.62 -20.00 -14.75
CA SER A 23 2.85 -21.16 -14.29
C SER A 23 2.46 -21.02 -12.81
N PRO A 24 1.17 -21.20 -12.46
CA PRO A 24 0.71 -21.05 -11.08
C PRO A 24 1.44 -21.97 -10.09
N TRP A 25 1.87 -23.15 -10.53
CA TRP A 25 2.66 -24.07 -9.69
C TRP A 25 4.05 -23.51 -9.38
N ARG A 26 4.70 -22.86 -10.36
CA ARG A 26 6.01 -22.22 -10.14
C ARG A 26 5.87 -21.03 -9.19
N LEU A 27 4.84 -20.21 -9.39
CA LEU A 27 4.51 -19.09 -8.50
C LEU A 27 4.25 -19.57 -7.07
N PHE A 28 3.45 -20.62 -6.91
CA PHE A 28 3.14 -21.21 -5.62
C PHE A 28 4.39 -21.77 -4.92
N SER A 29 5.22 -22.55 -5.62
CA SER A 29 6.48 -23.05 -5.07
C SER A 29 7.45 -21.93 -4.70
N PHE A 30 7.55 -20.90 -5.53
CA PHE A 30 8.37 -19.73 -5.25
C PHE A 30 7.89 -18.99 -3.99
N ASP A 31 6.59 -18.75 -3.88
CA ASP A 31 6.00 -18.07 -2.71
C ASP A 31 6.16 -18.89 -1.42
N ILE A 32 6.09 -20.22 -1.47
CA ILE A 32 6.40 -21.10 -0.32
C ILE A 32 7.87 -20.95 0.09
N LEU A 33 8.81 -21.02 -0.85
CA LEU A 33 10.23 -20.86 -0.55
C LEU A 33 10.52 -19.47 0.04
N LEU A 34 9.85 -18.45 -0.50
CA LEU A 34 9.96 -17.08 0.00
C LEU A 34 9.37 -16.94 1.40
N PHE A 35 8.24 -17.59 1.68
CA PHE A 35 7.63 -17.65 3.01
C PHE A 35 8.61 -18.28 4.01
N LEU A 36 9.19 -19.44 3.68
CA LEU A 36 10.17 -20.13 4.52
C LEU A 36 11.42 -19.28 4.76
N ARG A 37 11.93 -18.62 3.73
CA ARG A 37 13.08 -17.70 3.84
C ARG A 37 12.85 -16.60 4.86
N TRP A 38 11.64 -16.05 4.93
CA TRP A 38 11.31 -14.95 5.84
C TRP A 38 10.69 -15.39 7.16
N SER A 39 10.42 -16.69 7.35
CA SER A 39 9.80 -17.24 8.56
C SER A 39 10.42 -16.80 9.91
N PRO A 40 11.74 -16.49 10.04
CA PRO A 40 12.27 -15.94 11.29
C PRO A 40 11.64 -14.60 11.72
N TYR A 41 11.00 -13.88 10.79
CA TYR A 41 10.30 -12.63 11.07
C TYR A 41 8.85 -12.82 11.52
N LEU A 42 8.28 -14.04 11.50
CA LEU A 42 6.87 -14.29 11.87
C LEU A 42 6.54 -13.78 13.28
N ILE A 43 7.47 -13.91 14.23
CA ILE A 43 7.27 -13.41 15.59
C ILE A 43 7.07 -11.88 15.63
N ASN A 44 7.63 -11.16 14.66
CA ASN A 44 7.48 -9.71 14.54
C ASN A 44 6.11 -9.30 13.98
N ILE A 45 5.20 -10.23 13.65
CA ILE A 45 3.80 -9.89 13.36
C ILE A 45 3.13 -9.31 14.60
N PHE A 46 3.44 -9.90 15.77
CA PHE A 46 2.86 -9.53 17.06
C PHE A 46 3.77 -8.58 17.87
N LEU A 47 5.08 -8.61 17.65
CA LEU A 47 6.00 -7.75 18.39
C LEU A 47 6.17 -6.38 17.73
N PRO A 48 6.30 -5.29 18.52
CA PRO A 48 6.27 -5.30 19.99
C PRO A 48 4.84 -5.35 20.55
N LEU A 49 4.62 -6.10 21.64
CA LEU A 49 3.31 -6.16 22.30
C LEU A 49 2.92 -4.84 22.98
N TRP A 50 3.88 -4.00 23.34
CA TRP A 50 3.71 -2.72 24.03
C TRP A 50 4.72 -1.72 23.44
N PRO A 51 4.42 -0.40 23.41
CA PRO A 51 3.25 0.25 24.00
C PRO A 51 1.95 0.14 23.20
N TRP A 52 0.84 0.53 23.86
CA TRP A 52 -0.50 0.70 23.26
C TRP A 52 -0.94 2.18 23.23
N PRO A 53 -0.31 3.04 22.40
CA PRO A 53 -0.67 4.45 22.32
C PRO A 53 -2.13 4.73 21.99
N SER A 54 -2.79 3.87 21.18
CA SER A 54 -4.21 4.02 20.85
C SER A 54 -5.15 3.22 21.76
N HIS A 55 -4.64 2.66 22.86
CA HIS A 55 -5.42 1.97 23.88
C HIS A 55 -6.34 0.90 23.28
N CYS A 56 -7.65 0.97 23.51
CA CYS A 56 -8.61 -0.04 23.06
C CYS A 56 -8.73 -0.19 21.53
N LEU A 57 -8.19 0.75 20.76
CA LEU A 57 -8.11 0.61 19.30
C LEU A 57 -6.95 -0.27 18.86
N ASP A 58 -5.92 -0.45 19.70
CA ASP A 58 -4.79 -1.33 19.38
C ASP A 58 -5.21 -2.79 19.48
N GLU A 59 -4.84 -3.58 18.47
CA GLU A 59 -5.33 -4.95 18.30
C GLU A 59 -4.93 -5.86 19.47
N LEU A 60 -3.76 -5.61 20.09
CA LEU A 60 -3.25 -6.42 21.21
C LEU A 60 -3.43 -5.76 22.59
N TYR A 61 -4.15 -4.63 22.68
CA TYR A 61 -4.49 -4.03 23.96
C TYR A 61 -5.44 -4.94 24.74
N PRO A 62 -5.28 -5.14 26.06
CA PRO A 62 -6.02 -6.11 26.86
C PRO A 62 -7.45 -5.62 27.21
N SER A 63 -8.22 -5.21 26.20
CA SER A 63 -9.66 -5.01 26.32
C SER A 63 -10.38 -6.36 26.31
N LEU A 64 -11.59 -6.43 26.89
CA LEU A 64 -12.37 -7.67 26.87
C LEU A 64 -12.67 -8.16 25.45
N ALA A 65 -12.89 -7.24 24.50
CA ALA A 65 -13.18 -7.56 23.11
C ALA A 65 -11.94 -8.09 22.37
N ASN A 66 -10.77 -7.48 22.57
CA ASN A 66 -9.51 -8.01 22.03
C ASN A 66 -9.15 -9.36 22.65
N ILE A 67 -9.32 -9.51 23.97
CA ILE A 67 -9.06 -10.79 24.66
C ILE A 67 -9.98 -11.88 24.09
N HIS A 68 -11.25 -11.58 23.87
CA HIS A 68 -12.18 -12.49 23.22
C HIS A 68 -11.68 -12.94 21.85
N ASP A 69 -11.29 -11.99 20.98
CA ASP A 69 -10.80 -12.32 19.64
C ASP A 69 -9.49 -13.12 19.67
N ILE A 70 -8.56 -12.76 20.56
CA ILE A 70 -7.30 -13.51 20.79
C ILE A 70 -7.58 -14.93 21.26
N VAL A 71 -8.53 -15.13 22.18
CA VAL A 71 -8.90 -16.46 22.68
C VAL A 71 -9.48 -17.32 21.55
N LEU A 72 -10.42 -16.79 20.76
CA LEU A 72 -10.98 -17.52 19.63
C LEU A 72 -9.93 -17.85 18.57
N HIS A 73 -9.03 -16.91 18.25
CA HIS A 73 -7.91 -17.18 17.36
C HIS A 73 -6.95 -18.25 17.92
N THR A 74 -6.69 -18.25 19.23
CA THR A 74 -5.88 -19.28 19.88
C THR A 74 -6.52 -20.66 19.77
N ILE A 75 -7.84 -20.76 20.01
CA ILE A 75 -8.60 -22.01 19.81
C ILE A 75 -8.49 -22.48 18.36
N LEU A 76 -8.66 -21.57 17.38
CA LEU A 76 -8.54 -21.89 15.96
C LEU A 76 -7.13 -22.37 15.59
N VAL A 77 -6.08 -21.69 16.05
CA VAL A 77 -4.69 -22.08 15.76
C VAL A 77 -4.41 -23.49 16.28
N VAL A 78 -4.83 -23.80 17.51
CA VAL A 78 -4.65 -25.15 18.10
C VAL A 78 -5.45 -26.18 17.31
N ALA A 79 -6.74 -25.94 17.08
CA ALA A 79 -7.63 -26.87 16.39
C ALA A 79 -7.19 -27.13 14.92
N GLN A 80 -6.82 -26.07 14.19
CA GLN A 80 -6.37 -26.14 12.80
C GLN A 80 -5.01 -26.85 12.69
N SER A 81 -4.11 -26.63 13.64
CA SER A 81 -2.83 -27.34 13.68
C SER A 81 -3.05 -28.85 13.85
N PHE A 82 -3.88 -29.25 14.82
CA PHE A 82 -4.23 -30.66 15.01
C PHE A 82 -4.92 -31.26 13.78
N PHE A 83 -5.85 -30.52 13.18
CA PHE A 83 -6.52 -30.95 11.95
C PHE A 83 -5.52 -31.21 10.82
N LEU A 84 -4.63 -30.26 10.52
CA LEU A 84 -3.64 -30.42 9.44
C LEU A 84 -2.66 -31.56 9.72
N ILE A 85 -2.21 -31.73 10.97
CA ILE A 85 -1.33 -32.85 11.37
C ILE A 85 -2.05 -34.19 11.23
N SER A 86 -3.37 -34.23 11.45
CA SER A 86 -4.15 -35.46 11.34
C SER A 86 -4.40 -35.90 9.88
N LEU A 87 -4.39 -34.99 8.91
CA LEU A 87 -4.76 -35.29 7.51
C LEU A 87 -3.96 -36.44 6.89
N PRO A 88 -2.62 -36.52 7.01
CA PRO A 88 -1.85 -37.64 6.48
C PRO A 88 -2.19 -38.99 7.13
N LEU A 89 -2.65 -38.98 8.38
CA LEU A 89 -3.02 -40.21 9.12
C LEU A 89 -4.36 -40.78 8.64
N LEU A 90 -5.21 -39.96 8.00
CA LEU A 90 -6.53 -40.37 7.50
C LEU A 90 -6.47 -41.42 6.40
N ILE A 91 -5.32 -41.61 5.74
CA ILE A 91 -5.13 -42.65 4.71
C ILE A 91 -5.36 -44.07 5.26
N THR A 92 -5.29 -44.25 6.58
CA THR A 92 -5.51 -45.53 7.26
C THR A 92 -6.99 -45.85 7.52
N PHE A 93 -7.90 -44.90 7.28
CA PHE A 93 -9.32 -45.02 7.59
C PHE A 93 -10.20 -45.17 6.34
N PRO A 94 -11.42 -45.75 6.45
CA PRO A 94 -12.37 -45.83 5.35
C PRO A 94 -12.77 -44.46 4.77
N PHE A 95 -13.20 -44.46 3.50
CA PHE A 95 -13.53 -43.22 2.79
C PHE A 95 -14.63 -42.39 3.48
N GLY A 96 -15.69 -43.04 3.96
CA GLY A 96 -16.79 -42.35 4.64
C GLY A 96 -16.37 -41.62 5.92
N SER A 97 -15.45 -42.20 6.69
CA SER A 97 -14.98 -41.60 7.94
C SER A 97 -14.19 -40.33 7.74
N TYR A 98 -13.36 -40.24 6.69
CA TYR A 98 -12.61 -39.01 6.43
C TYR A 98 -13.55 -37.87 5.99
N ILE A 99 -14.56 -38.16 5.13
CA ILE A 99 -15.51 -37.12 4.67
C ILE A 99 -16.23 -36.55 5.88
N PHE A 100 -16.70 -37.42 6.76
CA PHE A 100 -17.40 -37.02 7.97
C PHE A 100 -16.49 -36.20 8.89
N TYR A 101 -15.26 -36.64 9.14
CA TYR A 101 -14.29 -35.93 9.98
C TYR A 101 -13.98 -34.53 9.44
N ILE A 102 -13.65 -34.42 8.14
CA ILE A 102 -13.36 -33.14 7.50
C ILE A 102 -14.60 -32.24 7.53
N GLY A 103 -15.77 -32.77 7.18
CA GLY A 103 -17.03 -32.01 7.20
C GLY A 103 -17.36 -31.48 8.59
N LEU A 104 -17.22 -32.30 9.62
CA LEU A 104 -17.44 -31.91 11.02
C LEU A 104 -16.44 -30.84 11.46
N PHE A 105 -15.15 -31.01 11.16
CA PHE A 105 -14.14 -30.02 11.50
C PHE A 105 -14.42 -28.67 10.83
N LEU A 106 -14.72 -28.66 9.53
CA LEU A 106 -15.02 -27.44 8.79
C LEU A 106 -16.28 -26.76 9.33
N ALA A 107 -17.31 -27.52 9.74
CA ALA A 107 -18.51 -26.98 10.36
C ALA A 107 -18.19 -26.32 11.72
N LEU A 108 -17.42 -26.98 12.59
CA LEU A 108 -17.02 -26.42 13.88
C LEU A 108 -16.12 -25.20 13.74
N ASN A 109 -15.13 -25.25 12.83
CA ASN A 109 -14.28 -24.12 12.49
C ASN A 109 -15.12 -22.92 12.04
N LYS A 110 -16.11 -23.16 11.17
CA LYS A 110 -17.04 -22.13 10.70
C LYS A 110 -17.83 -21.51 11.85
N VAL A 111 -18.28 -22.28 12.84
CA VAL A 111 -18.98 -21.73 14.02
C VAL A 111 -18.07 -20.75 14.77
N VAL A 112 -16.84 -21.14 15.09
CA VAL A 112 -15.89 -20.24 15.78
C VAL A 112 -15.58 -19.00 14.94
N CYS A 113 -15.36 -19.17 13.63
CA CYS A 113 -15.15 -18.05 12.72
C CYS A 113 -16.38 -17.13 12.59
N THR A 114 -17.62 -17.64 12.73
CA THR A 114 -18.80 -16.76 12.74
C THR A 114 -18.87 -15.89 13.98
N LEU A 115 -18.36 -16.36 15.13
CA LEU A 115 -18.25 -15.55 16.34
C LEU A 115 -17.22 -14.42 16.17
N LEU A 116 -16.08 -14.70 15.55
CA LEU A 116 -15.06 -13.69 15.22
C LEU A 116 -15.55 -12.67 14.18
N ASN A 117 -16.12 -13.15 13.08
CA ASN A 117 -16.45 -12.30 11.94
C ASN A 117 -17.75 -11.51 12.13
N GLY A 118 -18.64 -11.97 13.00
CA GLY A 118 -19.94 -11.34 13.23
C GLY A 118 -20.75 -11.12 11.94
N LYS A 119 -21.71 -10.18 12.00
CA LYS A 119 -22.47 -9.71 10.84
C LYS A 119 -21.94 -8.36 10.37
N ILE A 120 -21.64 -8.27 9.08
CA ILE A 120 -21.18 -7.09 8.37
C ILE A 120 -22.23 -6.75 7.29
N PRO A 121 -22.66 -5.48 7.16
CA PRO A 121 -23.55 -5.03 6.08
C PRO A 121 -22.94 -5.20 4.68
N GLU A 122 -23.79 -5.26 3.66
CA GLU A 122 -23.34 -5.34 2.25
C GLU A 122 -22.69 -4.04 1.75
N ASP A 123 -23.03 -2.89 2.33
CA ASP A 123 -22.38 -1.61 2.05
C ASP A 123 -21.08 -1.39 2.85
N GLY A 124 -20.64 -2.41 3.60
CA GLY A 124 -19.46 -2.36 4.45
C GLY A 124 -19.76 -1.88 5.87
N LEU A 125 -18.78 -2.04 6.77
CA LEU A 125 -18.85 -1.53 8.12
C LEU A 125 -18.44 -0.05 8.12
N LYS A 126 -19.15 0.82 8.84
CA LYS A 126 -18.83 2.25 8.88
C LYS A 126 -18.09 2.58 10.17
N SER A 127 -17.12 3.49 10.07
CA SER A 127 -16.48 4.05 11.26
C SER A 127 -17.53 4.67 12.18
N THR A 128 -17.32 4.52 13.49
CA THR A 128 -18.23 5.02 14.51
C THR A 128 -18.25 6.54 14.49
N GLU A 129 -19.45 7.14 14.41
CA GLU A 129 -19.63 8.58 14.62
C GLU A 129 -19.92 8.85 16.11
N ASP A 130 -19.19 9.81 16.67
CA ASP A 130 -19.42 10.42 17.99
C ASP A 130 -19.59 11.96 17.87
N ASP A 131 -19.93 12.62 18.99
CA ASP A 131 -20.13 14.07 19.05
C ASP A 131 -18.94 14.89 18.50
N HIS A 132 -17.74 14.33 18.59
CA HIS A 132 -16.53 15.00 18.11
C HIS A 132 -16.39 14.85 16.60
N SER A 133 -16.54 13.64 16.07
CA SER A 133 -16.51 13.37 14.64
C SER A 133 -17.62 14.09 13.87
N ALA A 134 -18.78 14.29 14.51
CA ALA A 134 -19.88 15.06 13.95
C ALA A 134 -19.53 16.54 13.72
N ALA A 135 -18.57 17.08 14.50
CA ALA A 135 -18.10 18.46 14.41
C ALA A 135 -16.94 18.66 13.42
N TRP A 136 -16.40 17.58 12.83
CA TRP A 136 -15.36 17.71 11.80
C TRP A 136 -15.89 18.39 10.54
N LYS A 137 -14.98 19.01 9.78
CA LYS A 137 -15.28 19.50 8.44
C LYS A 137 -15.78 18.33 7.59
N ARG A 138 -16.94 18.49 6.96
CA ARG A 138 -17.48 17.47 6.06
C ARG A 138 -16.74 17.49 4.72
N HIS A 139 -16.44 16.29 4.24
CA HIS A 139 -15.76 16.01 2.97
C HIS A 139 -16.67 15.13 2.12
N ASP A 140 -17.84 15.65 1.79
CA ASP A 140 -18.90 14.89 1.09
C ASP A 140 -18.54 14.60 -0.38
N ASP A 141 -17.46 15.20 -0.88
CA ASP A 141 -16.86 14.95 -2.19
C ASP A 141 -15.75 13.88 -2.17
N GLU A 142 -15.47 13.27 -1.01
CA GLU A 142 -14.49 12.21 -0.85
C GLU A 142 -15.15 10.90 -0.37
N SER A 143 -14.65 9.76 -0.85
CA SER A 143 -15.07 8.43 -0.38
C SER A 143 -13.88 7.62 0.09
N TRP A 144 -13.86 7.23 1.37
CA TRP A 144 -12.75 6.49 1.98
C TRP A 144 -13.14 5.05 2.26
N ILE A 145 -12.39 4.13 1.67
CA ILE A 145 -12.65 2.69 1.72
C ILE A 145 -11.42 1.99 2.27
N PHE A 146 -11.60 1.11 3.26
CA PHE A 146 -10.56 0.29 3.86
C PHE A 146 -10.82 -1.19 3.62
N LEU A 147 -9.79 -1.95 3.21
CA LEU A 147 -9.84 -3.40 3.11
C LEU A 147 -8.76 -4.03 3.99
N ASN A 148 -9.19 -4.81 4.97
CA ASN A 148 -8.31 -5.41 5.97
C ASN A 148 -7.53 -6.64 5.45
N GLY A 149 -6.54 -7.03 6.25
CA GLY A 149 -5.76 -8.24 6.09
C GLY A 149 -6.42 -9.52 6.60
N VAL A 150 -5.61 -10.57 6.68
CA VAL A 150 -5.99 -11.84 7.31
C VAL A 150 -6.14 -11.72 8.83
N ALA A 151 -6.78 -12.71 9.44
CA ALA A 151 -6.91 -12.83 10.88
C ALA A 151 -7.57 -11.63 11.56
N VAL A 152 -8.51 -10.97 10.89
CA VAL A 152 -9.24 -9.82 11.44
C VAL A 152 -10.71 -10.17 11.58
N GLY A 153 -11.19 -10.17 12.83
CA GLY A 153 -12.61 -10.25 13.17
C GLY A 153 -13.32 -8.90 13.00
N LYS A 154 -14.63 -8.89 13.27
CA LYS A 154 -15.44 -7.65 13.18
C LYS A 154 -14.94 -6.56 14.13
N HIS A 155 -14.56 -6.94 15.34
CA HIS A 155 -14.12 -5.98 16.35
C HIS A 155 -12.83 -5.28 15.93
N TRP A 156 -11.80 -6.03 15.52
CA TRP A 156 -10.56 -5.46 14.98
C TRP A 156 -10.79 -4.62 13.72
N LEU A 157 -11.68 -5.04 12.80
CA LEU A 157 -12.04 -4.21 11.65
C LEU A 157 -12.65 -2.87 12.08
N GLN A 158 -13.57 -2.87 13.06
CA GLN A 158 -14.15 -1.64 13.59
C GLN A 158 -13.06 -0.73 14.20
N SER A 159 -12.17 -1.29 15.02
CA SER A 159 -11.06 -0.54 15.61
C SER A 159 -10.13 0.04 14.54
N ASN A 160 -9.88 -0.67 13.44
CA ASN A 160 -9.08 -0.17 12.33
C ASN A 160 -9.73 1.02 11.63
N ILE A 161 -11.01 0.93 11.25
CA ILE A 161 -11.69 2.04 10.57
C ILE A 161 -11.94 3.24 11.48
N ASP A 162 -12.18 3.01 12.78
CA ASP A 162 -12.31 4.08 13.77
C ASP A 162 -10.98 4.81 13.95
N ARG A 163 -9.87 4.07 14.02
CA ARG A 163 -8.53 4.65 14.10
C ARG A 163 -8.16 5.44 12.86
N LEU A 164 -8.43 4.90 11.66
CA LEU A 164 -8.22 5.61 10.39
C LEU A 164 -9.08 6.88 10.32
N SER A 165 -10.36 6.78 10.71
CA SER A 165 -11.28 7.91 10.73
C SER A 165 -10.80 9.04 11.64
N ARG A 166 -10.34 8.71 12.86
CA ARG A 166 -9.73 9.68 13.79
C ARG A 166 -8.42 10.29 13.30
N THR A 167 -7.69 9.59 12.44
CA THR A 167 -6.42 10.07 11.88
C THR A 167 -6.66 11.13 10.81
N PHE A 168 -7.57 10.84 9.89
CA PHE A 168 -7.78 11.64 8.69
C PHE A 168 -9.02 12.53 8.76
N HIS A 169 -9.85 12.37 9.80
CA HIS A 169 -11.13 13.06 10.00
C HIS A 169 -12.12 12.91 8.84
N ARG A 170 -12.20 11.68 8.32
CA ARG A 170 -13.22 11.27 7.35
C ARG A 170 -13.95 10.02 7.83
N PRO A 171 -15.22 9.84 7.46
CA PRO A 171 -15.87 8.55 7.62
C PRO A 171 -15.17 7.51 6.73
N VAL A 172 -14.87 6.34 7.29
CA VAL A 172 -14.21 5.24 6.56
C VAL A 172 -15.14 4.04 6.49
N VAL A 173 -15.30 3.49 5.28
CA VAL A 173 -16.05 2.26 5.03
C VAL A 173 -15.10 1.07 5.00
N GLY A 174 -15.21 0.17 5.96
CA GLY A 174 -14.46 -1.08 6.04
C GLY A 174 -15.13 -2.22 5.27
N VAL A 175 -14.42 -2.74 4.27
CA VAL A 175 -14.77 -4.00 3.59
C VAL A 175 -14.07 -5.14 4.30
N HIS A 176 -14.86 -6.12 4.73
CA HIS A 176 -14.36 -7.16 5.62
C HIS A 176 -13.79 -8.35 4.86
N ASN A 177 -12.46 -8.48 4.82
CA ASN A 177 -11.82 -9.75 4.50
C ASN A 177 -11.96 -10.72 5.69
N ARG A 178 -13.00 -11.54 5.64
CA ARG A 178 -13.38 -12.47 6.73
C ARG A 178 -12.29 -13.50 7.01
N THR A 179 -11.99 -13.72 8.28
CA THR A 179 -11.02 -14.73 8.71
C THR A 179 -11.64 -16.11 8.83
N ASN A 180 -10.93 -17.14 8.35
CA ASN A 180 -11.19 -18.55 8.63
C ASN A 180 -10.25 -19.10 9.71
N GLY A 181 -9.54 -18.22 10.43
CA GLY A 181 -8.48 -18.52 11.37
C GLY A 181 -7.10 -18.37 10.73
N ILE A 182 -6.10 -17.99 11.55
CA ILE A 182 -4.77 -17.55 11.08
C ILE A 182 -4.12 -18.56 10.14
N ILE A 183 -4.21 -19.88 10.42
CA ILE A 183 -3.53 -20.90 9.61
C ILE A 183 -4.20 -21.03 8.24
N PHE A 184 -5.53 -21.12 8.22
CA PHE A 184 -6.29 -21.22 6.97
C PHE A 184 -6.20 -19.93 6.16
N ASP A 185 -6.13 -18.78 6.80
CA ASP A 185 -5.91 -17.51 6.12
C ASP A 185 -4.52 -17.44 5.47
N ILE A 186 -3.46 -17.93 6.13
CA ILE A 186 -2.12 -18.00 5.52
C ILE A 186 -2.13 -18.91 4.28
N ILE A 187 -2.79 -20.07 4.37
CA ILE A 187 -2.94 -20.98 3.22
C ILE A 187 -3.72 -20.30 2.10
N GLN A 188 -4.84 -19.65 2.43
CA GLN A 188 -5.65 -18.89 1.49
C GLN A 188 -4.81 -17.81 0.81
N CYS A 189 -4.01 -17.06 1.57
CA CYS A 189 -3.13 -15.99 1.09
C CYS A 189 -2.13 -16.51 0.04
N LEU A 190 -1.46 -17.64 0.34
CA LEU A 190 -0.53 -18.30 -0.58
C LEU A 190 -1.21 -18.72 -1.89
N ILE A 191 -2.39 -19.34 -1.78
CA ILE A 191 -3.17 -19.76 -2.96
C ILE A 191 -3.64 -18.54 -3.76
N GLN A 192 -4.10 -17.48 -3.08
CA GLN A 192 -4.63 -16.28 -3.74
C GLN A 192 -3.52 -15.52 -4.49
N ARG A 193 -2.31 -15.44 -3.93
CA ARG A 193 -1.15 -14.87 -4.61
C ARG A 193 -0.72 -15.63 -5.86
N ALA A 194 -0.87 -16.96 -5.87
CA ALA A 194 -0.44 -17.81 -6.96
C ALA A 194 -1.52 -18.00 -8.04
N LEU A 195 -2.80 -18.03 -7.67
CA LEU A 195 -3.92 -18.32 -8.57
C LEU A 195 -4.74 -17.08 -8.96
N LEU A 196 -4.58 -15.95 -8.26
CA LEU A 196 -5.34 -14.71 -8.50
C LEU A 196 -6.86 -14.90 -8.49
N TYR A 197 -7.36 -15.80 -7.64
CA TYR A 197 -8.78 -16.04 -7.54
C TYR A 197 -9.46 -14.96 -6.71
N SER A 198 -10.63 -14.51 -7.17
CA SER A 198 -11.42 -13.48 -6.51
C SER A 198 -12.45 -14.09 -5.56
N ASN A 199 -12.39 -13.69 -4.29
CA ASN A 199 -13.38 -14.05 -3.28
C ASN A 199 -14.55 -13.03 -3.26
N ALA A 200 -15.55 -13.26 -2.41
CA ALA A 200 -16.71 -12.38 -2.28
C ALA A 200 -16.33 -10.95 -1.83
N ASN A 201 -15.31 -10.81 -0.98
CA ASN A 201 -14.88 -9.52 -0.42
C ASN A 201 -14.19 -8.67 -1.49
N VAL A 202 -13.38 -9.28 -2.37
CA VAL A 202 -12.80 -8.64 -3.57
C VAL A 202 -13.92 -8.04 -4.44
N ARG A 203 -14.98 -8.81 -4.69
CA ARG A 203 -16.13 -8.37 -5.51
C ARG A 203 -16.91 -7.23 -4.84
N GLN A 204 -17.15 -7.33 -3.53
CA GLN A 204 -17.82 -6.29 -2.76
C GLN A 204 -17.02 -4.99 -2.77
N CYS A 205 -15.72 -5.06 -2.49
CA CYS A 205 -14.84 -3.89 -2.48
C CYS A 205 -14.76 -3.24 -3.87
N HIS A 206 -14.59 -4.05 -4.92
CA HIS A 206 -14.65 -3.57 -6.30
C HIS A 206 -15.96 -2.80 -6.60
N MET A 207 -17.11 -3.36 -6.20
CA MET A 207 -18.40 -2.72 -6.40
C MET A 207 -18.53 -1.39 -5.64
N LEU A 208 -18.03 -1.33 -4.39
CA LEU A 208 -18.07 -0.10 -3.59
C LEU A 208 -17.19 1.01 -4.21
N ILE A 209 -15.97 0.66 -4.63
CA ILE A 209 -15.07 1.61 -5.30
C ILE A 209 -15.69 2.09 -6.61
N LYS A 210 -16.18 1.17 -7.44
CA LYS A 210 -16.83 1.52 -8.70
C LYS A 210 -18.05 2.43 -8.47
N LYS A 211 -18.90 2.10 -7.50
CA LYS A 211 -20.06 2.95 -7.14
C LYS A 211 -19.62 4.34 -6.70
N ALA A 212 -18.56 4.45 -5.91
CA ALA A 212 -18.02 5.75 -5.46
C ALA A 212 -17.44 6.56 -6.63
N LEU A 213 -16.69 5.94 -7.54
CA LEU A 213 -16.11 6.61 -8.71
C LEU A 213 -17.15 7.16 -9.69
N TYR A 214 -18.33 6.53 -9.78
CA TYR A 214 -19.43 7.00 -10.62
C TYR A 214 -20.43 7.90 -9.87
N ALA A 215 -20.29 8.08 -8.56
CA ALA A 215 -21.22 8.86 -7.78
C ALA A 215 -21.09 10.36 -8.11
N PRO A 216 -22.19 11.06 -8.43
CA PRO A 216 -22.14 12.48 -8.74
C PRO A 216 -21.68 13.25 -7.49
N GLY A 217 -20.73 14.16 -7.67
CA GLY A 217 -20.19 14.99 -6.59
C GLY A 217 -18.96 14.40 -5.89
N ILE A 218 -18.70 13.10 -6.03
CA ILE A 218 -17.43 12.51 -5.58
C ILE A 218 -16.33 12.90 -6.56
N LYS A 219 -15.28 13.51 -6.03
CA LYS A 219 -14.09 13.92 -6.77
C LYS A 219 -12.88 13.07 -6.43
N LYS A 220 -12.96 12.32 -5.33
CA LYS A 220 -11.84 11.54 -4.81
C LYS A 220 -12.32 10.27 -4.13
N VAL A 221 -11.66 9.17 -4.45
CA VAL A 221 -11.84 7.87 -3.77
C VAL A 221 -10.49 7.46 -3.20
N VAL A 222 -10.44 7.25 -1.89
CA VAL A 222 -9.24 6.82 -1.18
C VAL A 222 -9.40 5.36 -0.79
N LEU A 223 -8.53 4.50 -1.31
CA LEU A 223 -8.47 3.08 -0.99
C LEU A 223 -7.29 2.81 -0.06
N ILE A 224 -7.57 2.36 1.16
CA ILE A 224 -6.57 1.93 2.13
C ILE A 224 -6.56 0.41 2.24
N LEU A 225 -5.39 -0.21 2.12
CA LEU A 225 -5.23 -1.66 2.12
C LEU A 225 -4.23 -2.07 3.20
N HIS A 226 -4.52 -3.15 3.92
CA HIS A 226 -3.58 -3.71 4.90
C HIS A 226 -3.27 -5.17 4.61
N SER A 227 -1.99 -5.56 4.70
CA SER A 227 -1.57 -6.96 4.61
C SER A 227 -2.06 -7.66 3.32
N GLN A 228 -2.77 -8.79 3.44
CA GLN A 228 -3.41 -9.49 2.31
C GLN A 228 -4.44 -8.64 1.57
N GLY A 229 -5.07 -7.65 2.22
CA GLY A 229 -5.96 -6.72 1.55
C GLY A 229 -5.28 -6.01 0.36
N ALA A 230 -3.94 -5.93 0.35
CA ALA A 230 -3.20 -5.41 -0.79
C ALA A 230 -3.07 -6.37 -1.98
N ILE A 231 -3.09 -7.70 -1.76
CA ILE A 231 -3.24 -8.69 -2.84
C ILE A 231 -4.61 -8.52 -3.49
N GLU A 232 -5.65 -8.43 -2.65
CA GLU A 232 -7.02 -8.21 -3.08
C GLU A 232 -7.19 -6.89 -3.82
N GLY A 233 -6.64 -5.80 -3.29
CA GLY A 233 -6.64 -4.50 -3.95
C GLY A 233 -5.88 -4.46 -5.26
N GLY A 234 -4.78 -5.19 -5.41
CA GLY A 234 -4.09 -5.35 -6.69
C GLY A 234 -5.01 -5.97 -7.76
N MET A 235 -5.74 -7.03 -7.41
CA MET A 235 -6.73 -7.64 -8.32
C MET A 235 -7.90 -6.70 -8.63
N ILE A 236 -8.37 -5.93 -7.64
CA ILE A 236 -9.43 -4.95 -7.84
C ILE A 236 -8.98 -3.86 -8.81
N LEU A 237 -7.76 -3.35 -8.67
CA LEU A 237 -7.21 -2.35 -9.58
C LEU A 237 -7.15 -2.88 -11.02
N ASP A 238 -6.72 -4.14 -11.20
CA ASP A 238 -6.70 -4.77 -12.52
C ASP A 238 -8.09 -4.83 -13.18
N TRP A 239 -9.15 -5.12 -12.41
CA TRP A 239 -10.53 -5.04 -12.91
C TRP A 239 -10.97 -3.60 -13.22
N LEU A 240 -10.65 -2.66 -12.34
CA LEU A 240 -10.99 -1.24 -12.55
C LEU A 240 -10.31 -0.68 -13.80
N TYR A 241 -9.10 -1.13 -14.14
CA TYR A 241 -8.41 -0.74 -15.37
C TYR A 241 -9.11 -1.22 -16.64
N ASP A 242 -9.85 -2.33 -16.57
CA ASP A 242 -10.60 -2.86 -17.70
C ASP A 242 -11.99 -2.21 -17.81
N GLU A 243 -12.63 -1.92 -16.67
CA GLU A 243 -14.03 -1.53 -16.62
C GLU A 243 -14.30 -0.02 -16.46
N VAL A 244 -13.36 0.77 -15.95
CA VAL A 244 -13.60 2.17 -15.55
C VAL A 244 -12.86 3.15 -16.48
N PRO A 245 -13.55 4.21 -16.98
CA PRO A 245 -12.92 5.25 -17.76
C PRO A 245 -11.74 5.91 -17.05
N HIS A 246 -10.72 6.28 -17.83
CA HIS A 246 -9.47 6.83 -17.31
C HIS A 246 -9.66 8.09 -16.45
N ASP A 247 -10.57 8.98 -16.83
CA ASP A 247 -10.78 10.23 -16.09
C ASP A 247 -11.40 10.00 -14.71
N LEU A 248 -12.17 8.91 -14.52
CA LEU A 248 -12.65 8.51 -13.20
C LEU A 248 -11.53 7.84 -12.39
N LEU A 249 -10.68 7.01 -13.02
CA LEU A 249 -9.56 6.36 -12.34
C LEU A 249 -8.56 7.35 -11.73
N LYS A 250 -8.42 8.56 -12.29
CA LYS A 250 -7.58 9.62 -11.72
C LYS A 250 -8.05 10.12 -10.35
N GLN A 251 -9.32 9.90 -10.01
CA GLN A 251 -9.88 10.25 -8.70
C GLN A 251 -9.47 9.25 -7.62
N LEU A 252 -8.94 8.07 -8.01
CA LEU A 252 -8.52 7.04 -7.08
C LEU A 252 -7.11 7.32 -6.54
N GLU A 253 -6.96 7.25 -5.23
CA GLU A 253 -5.68 7.24 -4.51
C GLU A 253 -5.59 5.93 -3.70
N VAL A 254 -4.42 5.30 -3.69
CA VAL A 254 -4.22 4.00 -3.04
C VAL A 254 -3.09 4.06 -2.02
N TYR A 255 -3.38 3.65 -0.81
CA TYR A 255 -2.43 3.63 0.30
C TYR A 255 -2.40 2.23 0.91
N THR A 256 -1.22 1.68 1.10
CA THR A 256 -1.10 0.32 1.65
C THR A 256 -0.19 0.28 2.86
N PHE A 257 -0.51 -0.58 3.82
CA PHE A 257 0.28 -0.84 5.02
C PHE A 257 0.63 -2.32 5.08
N GLY A 258 1.92 -2.64 5.17
CA GLY A 258 2.37 -4.04 5.24
C GLY A 258 1.97 -4.86 4.02
N ASN A 259 2.04 -4.29 2.82
CA ASN A 259 1.49 -4.86 1.59
C ASN A 259 2.07 -6.25 1.27
N ALA A 260 1.17 -7.26 1.27
CA ALA A 260 1.47 -8.66 0.99
C ALA A 260 1.39 -9.04 -0.49
N ALA A 261 1.28 -8.11 -1.43
CA ALA A 261 1.19 -8.44 -2.85
C ALA A 261 2.57 -8.85 -3.41
N ASN A 262 2.55 -9.61 -4.51
CA ASN A 262 3.73 -9.93 -5.32
C ASN A 262 3.82 -9.06 -6.60
N HIS A 263 2.76 -8.33 -6.94
CA HIS A 263 2.72 -7.34 -8.00
C HIS A 263 1.70 -6.24 -7.63
N PHE A 264 1.81 -5.06 -8.23
CA PHE A 264 0.87 -3.97 -7.97
C PHE A 264 0.80 -3.05 -9.19
N ASN A 265 -0.08 -3.38 -10.15
CA ASN A 265 -0.08 -2.76 -11.47
C ASN A 265 -0.59 -1.31 -11.43
N ASN A 266 -0.01 -0.46 -12.28
CA ASN A 266 -0.53 0.86 -12.60
C ASN A 266 -0.10 1.21 -14.03
N PRO A 267 -0.89 0.83 -15.06
CA PRO A 267 -0.47 0.95 -16.45
C PRO A 267 -0.32 2.40 -16.88
N TYR A 268 0.54 2.61 -17.88
CA TYR A 268 0.61 3.88 -18.59
C TYR A 268 -0.62 4.08 -19.45
N ARG A 269 -1.16 5.30 -19.44
CA ARG A 269 -2.24 5.75 -20.31
C ARG A 269 -1.75 6.95 -21.10
N VAL A 270 -0.84 6.70 -22.05
CA VAL A 270 -0.43 7.72 -23.04
C VAL A 270 -1.47 7.70 -24.16
N HIS A 271 -2.06 8.85 -24.48
CA HIS A 271 -2.69 9.03 -25.78
C HIS A 271 -1.55 9.13 -26.79
N ILE A 272 -1.11 7.99 -27.35
CA ILE A 272 -0.16 8.01 -28.46
C ILE A 272 -0.93 8.65 -29.62
N PRO A 273 -0.58 9.85 -30.10
CA PRO A 273 -1.22 10.40 -31.28
C PRO A 273 -1.04 9.37 -32.39
N SER A 274 -2.14 8.95 -33.01
CA SER A 274 -2.14 7.95 -34.07
C SER A 274 -0.97 8.24 -35.03
N VAL A 275 -0.16 7.23 -35.30
CA VAL A 275 0.97 7.30 -36.25
C VAL A 275 0.37 7.58 -37.62
N GLY A 276 0.15 8.86 -37.95
CA GLY A 276 -0.62 9.24 -39.14
C GLY A 276 -0.90 10.73 -39.33
N ALA A 277 -0.60 11.61 -38.36
CA ALA A 277 -0.73 13.05 -38.57
C ALA A 277 0.63 13.73 -38.42
N GLY A 278 1.19 14.18 -39.55
CA GLY A 278 2.46 14.90 -39.65
C GLY A 278 2.44 16.30 -39.03
N SER A 279 2.05 16.44 -37.76
CA SER A 279 2.17 17.69 -37.03
C SER A 279 3.46 17.69 -36.20
N LYS A 280 4.43 18.49 -36.62
CA LYS A 280 5.53 18.96 -35.76
C LYS A 280 4.92 19.84 -34.65
N LEU A 281 4.43 19.23 -33.58
CA LEU A 281 4.09 19.94 -32.34
C LEU A 281 5.33 20.00 -31.44
N ALA A 282 5.63 21.20 -30.95
CA ALA A 282 6.84 21.52 -30.21
C ALA A 282 6.93 20.72 -28.88
N PRO A 283 8.14 20.36 -28.40
CA PRO A 283 8.30 19.42 -27.27
C PRO A 283 8.02 20.02 -25.88
N ALA A 284 7.58 21.27 -25.77
CA ALA A 284 7.69 22.05 -24.52
C ALA A 284 6.41 22.16 -23.67
N GLN A 285 5.30 21.50 -24.04
CA GLN A 285 4.02 21.63 -23.32
C GLN A 285 3.43 20.31 -22.80
N TRP A 286 4.21 19.22 -22.81
CA TRP A 286 3.79 17.89 -22.32
C TRP A 286 4.26 17.57 -20.89
N GLN A 287 4.59 18.59 -20.11
CA GLN A 287 4.99 18.43 -18.72
C GLN A 287 3.75 18.50 -17.81
N THR A 288 3.77 17.65 -16.76
CA THR A 288 3.01 17.70 -15.48
C THR A 288 1.72 16.90 -15.24
N ARG A 289 1.14 16.12 -16.17
CA ARG A 289 0.08 15.14 -15.79
C ARG A 289 0.64 13.74 -15.57
N SER A 290 0.36 13.14 -14.41
CA SER A 290 0.70 11.73 -14.12
C SER A 290 0.21 10.86 -15.29
N LYS A 291 1.14 10.19 -15.97
CA LYS A 291 0.86 9.37 -17.16
C LYS A 291 0.29 7.99 -16.81
N ARG A 292 0.00 7.77 -15.53
CA ARG A 292 -0.44 6.52 -14.93
C ARG A 292 -1.95 6.55 -14.71
N ALA A 293 -2.58 5.37 -14.69
CA ALA A 293 -4.03 5.25 -14.53
C ALA A 293 -4.52 5.74 -13.16
N VAL A 294 -3.80 5.39 -12.09
CA VAL A 294 -4.00 5.89 -10.73
C VAL A 294 -2.93 6.94 -10.43
N ALA A 295 -3.36 8.10 -9.93
CA ALA A 295 -2.47 9.24 -9.70
C ALA A 295 -1.48 8.97 -8.55
N HIS A 296 -1.97 8.41 -7.44
CA HIS A 296 -1.18 8.24 -6.23
C HIS A 296 -1.27 6.82 -5.69
N ILE A 297 -0.10 6.17 -5.58
CA ILE A 297 0.07 4.89 -4.89
C ILE A 297 1.22 5.01 -3.91
N GLU A 298 0.97 4.76 -2.63
CA GLU A 298 1.97 4.74 -1.57
C GLU A 298 1.90 3.45 -0.75
N HIS A 299 3.08 2.95 -0.38
CA HIS A 299 3.25 1.76 0.43
C HIS A 299 4.06 2.08 1.67
N TYR A 300 3.49 1.82 2.83
CA TYR A 300 4.13 1.96 4.13
C TYR A 300 4.54 0.58 4.62
N ALA A 301 5.84 0.40 4.88
CA ALA A 301 6.42 -0.89 5.22
C ALA A 301 7.31 -0.78 6.45
N ASN A 302 7.18 -1.72 7.39
CA ASN A 302 8.14 -1.88 8.47
C ASN A 302 9.27 -2.84 8.01
N SER A 303 10.52 -2.42 8.16
CA SER A 303 11.67 -3.18 7.66
C SER A 303 11.86 -4.56 8.27
N LYS A 304 11.27 -4.86 9.43
CA LYS A 304 11.30 -6.16 10.12
C LYS A 304 9.92 -6.79 10.22
N ASP A 305 8.95 -6.33 9.45
CA ASP A 305 7.67 -6.99 9.27
C ASP A 305 7.82 -8.17 8.29
N PHE A 306 7.39 -9.35 8.71
CA PHE A 306 7.36 -10.56 7.88
C PHE A 306 6.63 -10.31 6.56
N VAL A 307 5.44 -9.70 6.62
CA VAL A 307 4.56 -9.56 5.46
C VAL A 307 5.15 -8.56 4.48
N SER A 308 5.69 -7.45 4.97
CA SER A 308 6.41 -6.48 4.13
C SER A 308 7.63 -7.10 3.44
N ARG A 309 8.39 -7.94 4.15
CA ARG A 309 9.56 -8.65 3.57
C ARG A 309 9.18 -9.74 2.57
N TRP A 310 8.03 -10.36 2.74
CA TRP A 310 7.48 -11.38 1.84
C TRP A 310 6.71 -10.79 0.66
N GLY A 311 6.19 -9.57 0.80
CA GLY A 311 5.49 -8.79 -0.23
C GLY A 311 6.33 -7.60 -0.70
N VAL A 312 5.83 -6.39 -0.46
CA VAL A 312 6.33 -5.14 -1.07
C VAL A 312 7.87 -5.01 -1.09
N LEU A 313 8.56 -5.24 0.03
CA LEU A 313 10.03 -5.07 0.09
C LEU A 313 10.79 -6.12 -0.73
N HIS A 314 10.20 -7.28 -1.01
CA HIS A 314 10.82 -8.28 -1.88
C HIS A 314 10.72 -7.89 -3.35
N PHE A 315 9.53 -7.42 -3.77
CA PHE A 315 9.22 -7.24 -5.19
C PHE A 315 9.59 -5.84 -5.70
N THR A 316 9.67 -4.83 -4.83
CA THR A 316 10.08 -3.47 -5.24
C THR A 316 11.59 -3.35 -5.43
N ARG A 317 12.39 -4.14 -4.70
CA ARG A 317 13.86 -4.06 -4.74
C ARG A 317 14.51 -4.75 -5.94
N LYS A 318 13.78 -5.64 -6.61
CA LYS A 318 14.29 -6.47 -7.70
C LYS A 318 14.04 -5.83 -9.05
N VAL A 319 15.07 -5.74 -9.87
CA VAL A 319 15.00 -5.24 -11.25
C VAL A 319 14.80 -6.42 -12.16
N THR A 320 13.85 -6.28 -13.08
CA THR A 320 13.74 -7.17 -14.24
C THR A 320 14.58 -6.60 -15.38
N GLU A 321 15.24 -7.46 -16.15
CA GLU A 321 16.03 -7.02 -17.32
C GLU A 321 15.15 -6.27 -18.33
N ASP A 322 13.88 -6.70 -18.51
CA ASP A 322 12.86 -5.92 -19.22
C ASP A 322 12.09 -5.01 -18.24
N PRO A 323 12.10 -3.68 -18.40
CA PRO A 323 11.30 -2.73 -17.61
C PRO A 323 9.77 -2.97 -17.64
N ARG A 324 9.26 -3.79 -18.57
CA ARG A 324 7.86 -4.20 -18.67
C ARG A 324 7.47 -5.32 -17.69
N GLU A 325 8.45 -5.98 -17.09
CA GLU A 325 8.25 -7.14 -16.22
C GLU A 325 8.13 -6.77 -14.74
N ASN A 326 8.86 -5.77 -14.22
CA ASN A 326 8.67 -5.30 -12.85
C ASN A 326 7.45 -4.39 -12.76
N ARG A 327 6.38 -4.92 -12.18
CA ARG A 327 5.08 -4.24 -12.07
C ARG A 327 4.70 -3.88 -10.63
N PHE A 328 5.65 -3.75 -9.71
CA PHE A 328 5.32 -3.22 -8.39
C PHE A 328 5.35 -1.69 -8.42
N MET A 329 4.19 -1.07 -8.70
CA MET A 329 4.06 0.37 -8.89
C MET A 329 3.66 1.06 -7.59
N GLY A 330 4.28 2.21 -7.33
CA GLY A 330 3.99 3.04 -6.17
C GLY A 330 5.26 3.42 -5.41
N ARG A 331 5.14 4.43 -4.55
CA ARG A 331 6.23 4.91 -3.70
C ARG A 331 6.27 4.07 -2.42
N VAL A 332 7.45 3.65 -1.98
CA VAL A 332 7.59 2.83 -0.76
C VAL A 332 8.33 3.63 0.30
N PHE A 333 7.73 3.72 1.48
CA PHE A 333 8.34 4.25 2.69
C PHE A 333 8.67 3.09 3.64
N GLU A 334 9.95 2.71 3.68
CA GLU A 334 10.44 1.67 4.59
C GLU A 334 10.91 2.30 5.91
N ARG A 335 10.09 2.12 6.95
CA ARG A 335 10.44 2.50 8.32
C ARG A 335 11.38 1.45 8.93
N PRO A 336 12.49 1.85 9.58
CA PRO A 336 13.30 0.94 10.37
C PRO A 336 12.54 0.51 11.64
N GLY A 337 11.75 -0.55 11.54
CA GLY A 337 10.81 -0.97 12.58
C GLY A 337 10.31 -2.39 12.39
N ARG A 338 9.61 -2.92 13.39
CA ARG A 338 8.97 -4.24 13.38
C ARG A 338 7.47 -4.09 13.67
N GLY A 339 6.71 -5.17 13.58
CA GLY A 339 5.27 -5.16 13.84
C GLY A 339 4.45 -5.12 12.57
N HIS A 340 3.32 -5.82 12.57
CA HIS A 340 2.43 -5.95 11.41
C HIS A 340 1.01 -5.40 11.61
N GLN A 341 0.45 -5.51 12.82
CA GLN A 341 -0.88 -4.94 13.17
C GLN A 341 -1.05 -3.48 12.71
N LEU A 342 -2.20 -3.16 12.11
CA LEU A 342 -2.41 -1.87 11.44
C LEU A 342 -2.37 -0.72 12.44
N ASN A 343 -3.18 -0.76 13.50
CA ASN A 343 -3.26 0.35 14.44
C ASN A 343 -1.97 0.41 15.26
N GLN A 344 -1.64 -0.68 15.95
CA GLN A 344 -0.55 -0.73 16.92
C GLN A 344 0.85 -0.55 16.31
N HIS A 345 1.11 -1.11 15.12
CA HIS A 345 2.47 -1.15 14.57
C HIS A 345 2.70 -0.22 13.37
N TYR A 346 1.63 0.18 12.68
CA TYR A 346 1.72 1.14 11.58
C TYR A 346 1.21 2.52 12.02
N LEU A 347 -0.08 2.65 12.30
CA LEU A 347 -0.69 3.97 12.54
C LEU A 347 -0.13 4.65 13.80
N ASP A 348 0.13 3.92 14.87
CA ASP A 348 0.72 4.50 16.09
C ASP A 348 2.16 4.97 15.92
N ASN A 349 2.87 4.42 14.95
CA ASN A 349 4.26 4.76 14.68
C ASN A 349 4.41 5.81 13.57
N MET A 350 3.44 5.89 12.65
CA MET A 350 3.50 6.74 11.46
C MET A 350 2.55 7.96 11.55
N PHE A 351 1.44 7.81 12.28
CA PHE A 351 0.39 8.80 12.48
C PHE A 351 -0.07 8.79 13.94
N PRO A 352 0.83 9.09 14.89
CA PRO A 352 0.54 8.97 16.32
C PRO A 352 -0.59 9.93 16.72
N LEU A 353 -1.57 9.42 17.48
CA LEU A 353 -2.60 10.28 18.05
C LEU A 353 -2.08 11.00 19.29
N ASP A 354 -2.76 12.08 19.65
CA ASP A 354 -2.63 12.76 20.92
C ASP A 354 -3.21 11.92 22.07
N PRO A 355 -2.96 12.27 23.34
CA PRO A 355 -3.50 11.53 24.48
C PRO A 355 -5.04 11.46 24.53
N THR A 356 -5.74 12.34 23.80
CA THR A 356 -7.20 12.27 23.70
C THR A 356 -7.66 11.20 22.71
N GLY A 357 -6.77 10.74 21.83
CA GLY A 357 -7.07 9.77 20.78
C GLY A 357 -7.97 10.33 19.69
N ARG A 358 -7.98 11.66 19.49
CA ARG A 358 -8.90 12.36 18.57
C ARG A 358 -8.19 13.07 17.43
N PHE A 359 -6.95 13.47 17.66
CA PHE A 359 -6.14 14.17 16.68
C PHE A 359 -4.81 13.47 16.52
N VAL A 360 -4.25 13.55 15.32
CA VAL A 360 -2.83 13.29 15.12
C VAL A 360 -2.06 14.39 15.86
N ARG A 361 -1.19 13.98 16.78
CA ARG A 361 -0.41 14.92 17.60
C ARG A 361 0.61 15.70 16.77
N GLY A 362 1.10 16.80 17.32
CA GLY A 362 2.24 17.53 16.77
C GLY A 362 3.47 16.62 16.61
N LEU A 363 4.21 16.83 15.54
CA LEU A 363 5.43 16.08 15.24
C LEU A 363 6.51 16.38 16.27
N ALA A 364 7.18 15.33 16.73
CA ALA A 364 8.32 15.38 17.63
C ALA A 364 9.57 14.84 16.92
N ASP A 365 10.75 15.21 17.42
CA ASP A 365 12.01 14.70 16.90
C ASP A 365 12.07 13.18 17.01
N GLY A 366 12.39 12.52 15.89
CA GLY A 366 12.44 11.06 15.79
C GLY A 366 11.13 10.41 15.35
N ASP A 367 10.04 11.16 15.21
CA ASP A 367 8.82 10.66 14.57
C ASP A 367 9.09 10.27 13.12
N PHE A 368 8.38 9.25 12.65
CA PHE A 368 8.51 8.73 11.28
C PHE A 368 8.44 9.84 10.21
N MET A 369 7.52 10.78 10.36
CA MET A 369 7.31 11.89 9.42
C MET A 369 8.46 12.91 9.42
N GLU A 370 9.23 13.00 10.51
CA GLU A 370 10.40 13.87 10.65
C GLU A 370 11.72 13.19 10.28
N MET A 371 11.70 11.88 10.02
CA MET A 371 12.90 11.14 9.63
C MET A 371 13.40 11.59 8.25
N ASP A 372 14.72 11.68 8.14
CA ASP A 372 15.39 11.94 6.87
C ASP A 372 15.17 10.76 5.91
N VAL A 373 14.99 11.09 4.65
CA VAL A 373 14.78 10.11 3.59
C VAL A 373 16.12 9.76 2.94
N SER A 374 16.49 8.48 3.01
CA SER A 374 17.53 7.91 2.17
C SER A 374 16.89 7.24 0.96
N VAL A 375 17.34 7.57 -0.25
CA VAL A 375 16.84 6.90 -1.45
C VAL A 375 17.43 5.49 -1.49
N GLY A 376 16.55 4.48 -1.42
CA GLY A 376 16.89 3.08 -1.64
C GLY A 376 16.81 2.76 -3.13
N GLY A 377 17.82 2.09 -3.67
CA GLY A 377 18.01 1.97 -5.12
C GLY A 377 19.37 2.54 -5.52
N GLY A 378 20.00 2.05 -6.59
CA GLY A 378 21.14 2.72 -7.20
C GLY A 378 20.81 4.16 -7.59
N THR A 379 21.80 4.93 -8.03
CA THR A 379 21.75 6.38 -8.36
C THR A 379 20.70 6.80 -9.41
N GLU A 380 19.81 5.92 -9.86
CA GLU A 380 18.75 6.18 -10.83
C GLU A 380 17.39 5.65 -10.32
N VAL A 381 16.51 6.56 -9.90
CA VAL A 381 15.07 6.31 -9.71
C VAL A 381 14.37 6.53 -11.05
N ARG A 382 13.54 5.58 -11.51
CA ARG A 382 12.91 5.68 -12.83
C ARG A 382 11.69 6.60 -12.85
N GLU A 383 10.84 6.56 -11.82
CA GLU A 383 9.55 7.28 -11.83
C GLU A 383 9.03 7.70 -10.44
N GLY A 384 8.28 8.80 -10.41
CA GLY A 384 7.51 9.26 -9.23
C GLY A 384 8.26 10.17 -8.26
N LEU A 385 9.47 10.62 -8.62
CA LEU A 385 10.31 11.50 -7.81
C LEU A 385 9.95 12.99 -8.01
N ASP A 386 9.68 13.42 -9.24
CA ASP A 386 9.35 14.82 -9.55
C ASP A 386 7.96 15.24 -9.01
N GLN A 387 7.01 14.30 -8.93
CA GLN A 387 5.63 14.56 -8.51
C GLN A 387 5.49 14.87 -7.00
N SER A 388 6.50 14.59 -6.18
CA SER A 388 6.41 14.79 -4.72
C SER A 388 6.59 16.24 -4.29
N LEU A 389 7.34 17.03 -5.06
CA LEU A 389 7.58 18.45 -4.77
C LEU A 389 6.38 19.31 -5.17
N ASP A 390 5.74 19.00 -6.30
CA ASP A 390 4.54 19.72 -6.79
C ASP A 390 3.31 19.46 -5.91
N ALA A 391 3.19 18.28 -5.30
CA ALA A 391 2.04 17.93 -4.46
C ALA A 391 2.03 18.60 -3.06
N THR A 392 3.17 19.12 -2.61
CA THR A 392 3.34 19.75 -1.27
C THR A 392 3.66 21.24 -1.33
N SER A 393 4.10 21.76 -2.48
CA SER A 393 4.36 23.20 -2.66
C SER A 393 3.15 23.91 -3.25
N GLY A 394 2.30 24.46 -2.37
CA GLY A 394 1.47 25.59 -2.77
C GLY A 394 2.37 26.77 -3.11
N SER A 395 2.46 27.13 -4.39
CA SER A 395 2.96 28.38 -4.96
C SER A 395 4.17 29.03 -4.26
N MET A 396 5.38 28.73 -4.75
CA MET A 396 6.47 29.71 -4.72
C MET A 396 6.99 29.87 -6.14
N GLU A 397 6.55 30.92 -6.82
CA GLU A 397 7.22 31.35 -8.05
C GLU A 397 8.66 31.76 -7.73
N PRO A 398 9.68 31.26 -8.44
CA PRO A 398 11.02 31.78 -8.31
C PRO A 398 11.09 33.15 -8.99
N GLU A 399 11.31 34.21 -8.22
CA GLU A 399 11.66 35.54 -8.72
C GLU A 399 12.82 35.44 -9.73
N ALA A 400 12.52 35.71 -11.00
CA ALA A 400 13.52 35.80 -12.05
C ALA A 400 14.39 37.05 -11.83
N ARG A 401 15.63 36.86 -11.35
CA ARG A 401 16.67 37.90 -11.45
C ARG A 401 17.30 37.86 -12.83
N ILE A 402 16.93 38.87 -13.63
CA ILE A 402 17.56 39.25 -14.89
C ILE A 402 19.03 39.63 -14.60
N LEU A 403 19.98 38.83 -15.08
CA LEU A 403 21.37 39.24 -15.19
C LEU A 403 21.61 39.78 -16.60
N THR A 404 21.83 41.09 -16.65
CA THR A 404 22.11 41.89 -17.84
C THR A 404 23.42 41.49 -18.53
N SER A 405 23.36 41.51 -19.86
CA SER A 405 24.41 41.29 -20.84
C SER A 405 25.67 42.17 -20.70
N GLY A 406 26.83 41.62 -21.05
CA GLY A 406 28.04 42.34 -21.47
C GLY A 406 28.91 41.47 -22.40
N PRO A 407 29.57 42.02 -23.45
CA PRO A 407 29.90 41.24 -24.65
C PRO A 407 31.38 40.85 -24.83
N ALA A 408 31.58 39.79 -25.61
CA ALA A 408 32.68 39.50 -26.54
C ALA A 408 34.12 39.32 -26.00
N SER A 409 34.71 38.16 -26.27
CA SER A 409 35.80 38.07 -27.27
C SER A 409 36.05 36.64 -27.73
N VAL A 410 36.31 36.54 -29.02
CA VAL A 410 36.60 35.36 -29.82
C VAL A 410 38.08 35.01 -29.67
N ARG A 411 38.42 33.71 -29.52
CA ARG A 411 39.63 33.15 -30.11
C ARG A 411 39.51 31.64 -30.35
N THR A 412 39.90 31.28 -31.57
CA THR A 412 39.73 30.03 -32.29
C THR A 412 40.93 29.08 -32.10
N GLU A 413 40.77 27.85 -32.61
CA GLU A 413 41.75 26.78 -32.90
C GLU A 413 41.98 25.75 -31.76
N SER A 414 42.02 24.43 -32.00
CA SER A 414 41.71 23.58 -33.16
C SER A 414 41.73 22.10 -32.70
N GLN A 415 41.21 21.21 -33.57
CA GLN A 415 41.38 19.74 -33.60
C GLN A 415 40.43 18.82 -32.80
N GLY A 416 39.37 18.38 -33.48
CA GLY A 416 39.26 17.00 -33.95
C GLY A 416 38.91 15.89 -32.95
N GLN A 417 37.63 15.55 -32.82
CA GLN A 417 37.14 14.16 -32.93
C GLN A 417 35.62 14.11 -32.98
N ALA A 418 35.11 13.39 -33.99
CA ALA A 418 33.68 13.14 -34.18
C ALA A 418 33.09 12.36 -32.99
N SER A 419 32.09 12.93 -32.33
CA SER A 419 31.24 12.21 -31.39
C SER A 419 29.77 12.45 -31.72
N ARG A 420 29.04 11.34 -31.83
CA ARG A 420 27.61 11.24 -32.12
C ARG A 420 26.78 12.04 -31.10
N PRO A 421 25.65 12.65 -31.47
CA PRO A 421 24.79 13.30 -30.49
C PRO A 421 24.16 12.23 -29.59
N LYS A 422 24.61 12.15 -28.33
CA LYS A 422 23.89 11.46 -27.27
C LYS A 422 22.61 12.26 -27.01
N GLY A 423 21.46 11.68 -27.35
CA GLY A 423 20.18 12.21 -26.92
C GLY A 423 20.10 12.20 -25.40
N ASN A 424 20.01 13.38 -24.79
CA ASN A 424 19.67 13.54 -23.40
C ASN A 424 18.21 13.08 -23.17
N SER A 425 18.02 11.80 -22.87
CA SER A 425 16.92 11.42 -21.99
C SER A 425 17.32 11.84 -20.58
N GLY A 426 16.65 12.83 -20.01
CA GLY A 426 16.94 13.36 -18.68
C GLY A 426 16.94 12.25 -17.62
N ILE A 427 18.13 11.88 -17.17
CA ILE A 427 18.37 11.15 -15.93
C ILE A 427 18.70 12.25 -14.93
N LEU A 428 17.77 12.56 -14.03
CA LEU A 428 18.05 13.46 -12.90
C LEU A 428 18.91 12.70 -11.90
N GLU A 429 20.09 13.24 -11.56
CA GLU A 429 20.96 12.67 -10.53
C GLU A 429 20.26 12.68 -9.17
N VAL A 430 20.11 11.49 -8.58
CA VAL A 430 19.40 11.24 -7.31
C VAL A 430 19.95 12.05 -6.12
N ASP A 431 21.23 12.44 -6.15
CA ASP A 431 21.88 13.23 -5.10
C ASP A 431 21.31 14.65 -4.94
N GLY A 432 20.74 15.23 -6.00
CA GLY A 432 20.08 16.54 -5.94
C GLY A 432 18.70 16.51 -5.27
N PHE A 433 18.05 15.34 -5.21
CA PHE A 433 16.67 15.19 -4.73
C PHE A 433 16.57 14.85 -3.24
N ALA A 434 17.53 14.07 -2.73
CA ALA A 434 17.67 13.86 -1.29
C ALA A 434 18.02 15.17 -0.57
N ARG A 435 18.37 16.24 -1.30
CA ARG A 435 18.80 17.54 -0.76
C ARG A 435 18.11 18.71 -1.46
N THR A 436 17.00 19.20 -0.94
CA THR A 436 16.52 20.55 -1.34
C THR A 436 17.42 21.60 -0.71
N ASN A 437 18.14 22.39 -1.51
CA ASN A 437 19.10 23.41 -1.06
C ASN A 437 20.17 22.90 -0.07
N GLY A 438 20.54 21.61 -0.15
CA GLY A 438 21.51 20.99 0.76
C GLY A 438 20.91 20.37 2.04
N VAL A 439 19.59 20.46 2.27
CA VAL A 439 18.89 19.90 3.44
C VAL A 439 18.22 18.56 3.10
N PRO A 440 18.40 17.51 3.92
CA PRO A 440 17.74 16.21 3.72
C PRO A 440 16.21 16.33 3.60
N SER A 441 15.63 15.73 2.55
CA SER A 441 14.17 15.64 2.40
C SER A 441 13.58 14.75 3.52
N LYS A 442 12.51 15.21 4.17
CA LYS A 442 11.81 14.47 5.22
C LYS A 442 10.61 13.70 4.66
N VAL A 443 10.18 12.64 5.36
CA VAL A 443 9.04 11.81 4.92
C VAL A 443 7.76 12.63 4.75
N LYS A 444 7.47 13.57 5.66
CA LYS A 444 6.28 14.44 5.57
C LYS A 444 6.18 15.27 4.29
N ASN A 445 7.32 15.55 3.66
CA ASN A 445 7.39 16.33 2.42
C ASN A 445 7.06 15.45 1.19
N LEU A 446 7.11 14.13 1.33
CA LEU A 446 6.91 13.18 0.23
C LEU A 446 5.60 12.39 0.38
N SER A 447 5.14 12.16 1.61
CA SER A 447 3.90 11.45 1.92
C SER A 447 2.69 12.34 1.64
N ARG A 448 1.90 11.96 0.64
CA ARG A 448 0.61 12.60 0.37
C ARG A 448 -0.42 12.20 1.42
N LEU A 449 -0.36 10.97 1.94
CA LEU A 449 -1.29 10.54 2.99
C LEU A 449 -1.19 11.43 4.24
N TRP A 450 0.02 11.87 4.59
CA TRP A 450 0.25 12.78 5.72
C TRP A 450 -0.51 14.10 5.60
N ALA A 451 -0.69 14.63 4.38
CA ALA A 451 -1.42 15.87 4.15
C ALA A 451 -2.92 15.76 4.46
N TYR A 452 -3.44 14.56 4.67
CA TYR A 452 -4.83 14.34 5.08
C TYR A 452 -5.05 14.40 6.60
N CYS A 453 -3.99 14.35 7.41
CA CYS A 453 -4.11 14.30 8.86
C CYS A 453 -4.95 15.46 9.40
N ASN A 454 -5.79 15.17 10.39
CA ASN A 454 -6.66 16.15 11.05
C ASN A 454 -7.61 16.91 10.11
N GLY A 455 -8.15 16.24 9.08
CA GLY A 455 -9.13 16.81 8.15
C GLY A 455 -8.54 17.73 7.09
N ASN A 456 -7.21 17.84 7.03
CA ASN A 456 -6.54 18.56 5.96
C ASN A 456 -6.71 17.83 4.62
N SER A 457 -6.43 18.51 3.51
CA SER A 457 -6.41 17.91 2.18
C SER A 457 -5.13 18.31 1.49
N PRO A 458 -4.46 17.41 0.74
CA PRO A 458 -3.31 17.78 -0.06
C PRO A 458 -3.72 18.78 -1.14
N GLY A 459 -2.76 19.60 -1.59
CA GLY A 459 -2.97 20.50 -2.73
C GLY A 459 -3.43 19.74 -3.97
N GLU A 460 -4.32 20.35 -4.74
CA GLU A 460 -4.65 19.87 -6.08
C GLU A 460 -3.45 20.09 -7.00
N ILE A 461 -2.99 19.03 -7.66
CA ILE A 461 -2.05 19.16 -8.77
C ILE A 461 -2.91 19.56 -9.98
N LEU A 462 -2.87 20.84 -10.37
CA LEU A 462 -3.52 21.38 -11.56
C LEU A 462 -2.95 20.74 -12.84
#